data_AF-A0A1Q3Q1H6-F1
#
_entry.id   AF-A0A1Q3Q1H6-F1
#
_cell.length_a   1.000
_cell.length_b   1.000
_cell.length_c   1.000
_cell.angle_alpha   90.00
_cell.angle_beta   90.00
_cell.angle_gamma   90.00
#
_symmetry.space_group_name_H-M   'P 1'
#
loop_
_entity.id
_entity.type
_entity.pdbx_description
1 polymer ?
#
loop_
_entity_poly.entity_id
_entity_poly.type
_entity_poly.pdbx_seq_one_letter_code
_entity_poly.pdbx_strand_id
1 'polypeptide(L)'
;MNNLTTQKLILVSLIASILGGNAYATTYKTISHGKFSDENIWQPTYPGNILKAGDSVFINSQVVLNIPIAVEGTLFIEKGAALQGNKEIRVAKSGLLENKGNTVVKRLSNEGKINNELILEAMMEVDNSGVINNTATTFAGSTLLNKGGVLDGDKGSYFSNNTVIASPNSIYGKDINVFQASFTNPAVQIDESIYCNASLNVVAGGSDKVLVEITSTSLKNMETVILEKSIDGKIFYKVAEAKAENSTLLLEDRIAMENTLWYRISAYDLSGKQYQFPEALVKISDKSETLSMLNRISY
;
A
#
# COMPACT_ATOMS: atom_id res chain seq x y z
N MET A 1 -45.90 25.10 73.91
CA MET A 1 -46.59 25.09 72.60
C MET A 1 -45.56 25.27 71.52
N ASN A 2 -45.48 24.24 70.68
CA ASN A 2 -44.68 23.99 69.49
C ASN A 2 -44.05 25.21 68.79
N ASN A 3 -42.76 25.11 68.42
CA ASN A 3 -42.42 25.07 67.00
C ASN A 3 -41.06 24.45 66.70
N LEU A 4 -41.06 23.77 65.56
CA LEU A 4 -40.17 22.71 65.13
C LEU A 4 -38.80 23.18 64.65
N THR A 5 -37.81 22.33 64.92
CA THR A 5 -36.68 21.93 64.06
C THR A 5 -36.79 22.29 62.58
N THR A 6 -35.76 22.91 62.00
CA THR A 6 -35.43 22.72 60.57
C THR A 6 -33.93 22.89 60.28
N GLN A 7 -33.30 21.73 60.05
CA GLN A 7 -32.20 21.38 59.13
C GLN A 7 -31.09 22.40 58.81
N LYS A 8 -29.87 22.00 59.20
CA LYS A 8 -28.61 22.34 58.52
C LYS A 8 -28.67 21.83 57.07
N LEU A 9 -28.60 22.73 56.10
CA LEU A 9 -28.21 22.39 54.73
C LEU A 9 -26.81 22.98 54.49
N ILE A 10 -25.82 22.09 54.47
CA ILE A 10 -24.45 22.41 54.10
C ILE A 10 -24.43 22.57 52.58
N LEU A 11 -24.21 23.79 52.08
CA LEU A 11 -23.98 24.07 50.67
C LEU A 11 -22.48 23.91 50.38
N VAL A 12 -22.04 22.70 49.99
CA VAL A 12 -20.74 22.52 49.34
C VAL A 12 -20.94 22.76 47.85
N SER A 13 -20.65 23.97 47.38
CA SER A 13 -20.49 24.23 45.95
C SER A 13 -19.07 23.84 45.55
N LEU A 14 -18.87 22.58 45.15
CA LEU A 14 -17.68 22.16 44.45
C LEU A 14 -17.79 22.64 42.99
N ILE A 15 -17.28 23.84 42.71
CA ILE A 15 -17.02 24.24 41.31
C ILE A 15 -15.76 23.48 40.88
N ALA A 16 -15.96 22.27 40.38
CA ALA A 16 -14.97 21.62 39.54
C ALA A 16 -15.00 22.31 38.18
N SER A 17 -14.24 23.41 38.05
CA SER A 17 -13.88 23.97 36.75
C SER A 17 -12.96 22.97 36.07
N ILE A 18 -13.56 21.99 35.39
CA ILE A 18 -12.91 21.22 34.34
C ILE A 18 -12.53 22.26 33.29
N LEU A 19 -11.27 22.73 33.35
CA LEU A 19 -10.58 23.34 32.23
C LEU A 19 -10.40 22.24 31.16
N GLY A 20 -11.52 21.84 30.56
CA GLY A 20 -11.52 21.23 29.26
C GLY A 20 -11.14 22.33 28.31
N GLY A 21 -9.84 22.52 28.10
CA GLY A 21 -9.36 23.28 26.96
C GLY A 21 -9.94 22.57 25.73
N ASN A 22 -11.01 23.12 25.18
CA ASN A 22 -11.44 22.77 23.84
C ASN A 22 -10.23 23.11 22.97
N ALA A 23 -9.51 22.10 22.50
CA ALA A 23 -8.56 22.30 21.42
C ALA A 23 -9.41 22.71 20.21
N TYR A 24 -9.56 24.01 20.02
CA TYR A 24 -10.29 24.55 18.88
C TYR A 24 -9.50 24.18 17.63
N ALA A 25 -10.12 23.43 16.75
CA ALA A 25 -9.64 23.17 15.41
C ALA A 25 -9.22 24.50 14.75
N THR A 26 -7.95 24.64 14.42
CA THR A 26 -7.43 25.85 13.76
C THR A 26 -7.30 25.59 12.27
N THR A 27 -7.72 26.57 11.47
CA THR A 27 -7.54 26.54 10.01
C THR A 27 -6.38 27.44 9.61
N TYR A 28 -5.41 26.86 8.93
CA TYR A 28 -4.25 27.55 8.38
C TYR A 28 -4.34 27.58 6.86
N LYS A 29 -3.95 28.68 6.23
CA LYS A 29 -3.98 28.84 4.78
C LYS A 29 -2.74 29.57 4.30
N THR A 30 -2.21 29.18 3.14
CA THR A 30 -1.17 29.98 2.49
C THR A 30 -1.77 31.21 1.81
N ILE A 31 -1.20 32.38 2.02
CA ILE A 31 -1.60 33.66 1.40
C ILE A 31 -0.70 34.08 0.24
N SER A 32 0.47 33.46 0.08
CA SER A 32 1.44 33.76 -0.95
C SER A 32 2.35 32.56 -1.23
N HIS A 33 3.15 32.64 -2.29
CA HIS A 33 4.13 31.60 -2.65
C HIS A 33 5.33 31.63 -1.71
N GLY A 34 5.97 30.48 -1.49
CA GLY A 34 7.22 30.44 -0.73
C GLY A 34 7.59 29.06 -0.23
N LYS A 35 8.44 29.02 0.79
CA LYS A 35 8.83 27.79 1.48
C LYS A 35 7.77 27.45 2.53
N PHE A 36 7.50 26.17 2.74
CA PHE A 36 6.54 25.71 3.75
C PHE A 36 6.87 26.26 5.14
N SER A 37 8.16 26.37 5.49
CA SER A 37 8.61 26.90 6.78
C SER A 37 8.68 28.43 6.87
N ASP A 38 8.24 29.18 5.85
CA ASP A 38 8.25 30.65 5.88
C ASP A 38 7.00 31.15 6.60
N GLU A 39 7.16 31.76 7.77
CA GLU A 39 6.01 32.22 8.58
C GLU A 39 5.17 33.29 7.87
N ASN A 40 5.75 34.02 6.92
CA ASN A 40 5.08 35.12 6.23
C ASN A 40 4.08 34.67 5.15
N ILE A 41 4.14 33.40 4.73
CA ILE A 41 3.22 32.88 3.73
C ILE A 41 1.93 32.33 4.33
N TRP A 42 1.79 32.32 5.66
CA TRP A 42 0.68 31.65 6.35
C TRP A 42 -0.26 32.62 7.06
N GLN A 43 -1.53 32.23 7.12
CA GLN A 43 -2.55 32.86 7.96
C GLN A 43 -3.32 31.76 8.71
N PRO A 44 -3.61 31.92 10.02
CA PRO A 44 -3.27 33.05 10.87
C PRO A 44 -1.78 33.11 11.25
N THR A 45 -1.11 31.96 11.29
CA THR A 45 0.32 31.81 11.56
C THR A 45 0.84 30.54 10.89
N TYR A 46 2.14 30.29 10.94
CA TYR A 46 2.73 29.03 10.48
C TYR A 46 2.17 27.82 11.24
N PRO A 47 1.62 26.79 10.57
CA PRO A 47 1.03 25.62 11.22
C PRO A 47 2.03 24.70 11.94
N GLY A 48 3.34 24.90 11.77
CA GLY A 48 4.35 23.94 12.18
C GLY A 48 4.50 22.77 11.21
N ASN A 49 5.37 21.83 11.53
CA ASN A 49 5.67 20.64 10.74
C ASN A 49 4.87 19.39 11.18
N ILE A 50 4.05 19.51 12.21
CA ILE A 50 3.11 18.49 12.65
C ILE A 50 1.73 19.14 12.64
N LEU A 51 0.92 18.77 11.65
CA LEU A 51 -0.44 19.26 11.50
C LEU A 51 -1.31 18.47 12.47
N LYS A 52 -1.62 19.05 13.63
CA LYS A 52 -2.25 18.34 14.74
C LYS A 52 -3.65 17.85 14.40
N ALA A 53 -4.08 16.77 15.05
CA ALA A 53 -5.46 16.29 14.95
C ALA A 53 -6.47 17.41 15.24
N GLY A 54 -7.49 17.55 14.38
CA GLY A 54 -8.49 18.61 14.43
C GLY A 54 -8.12 19.86 13.62
N ASP A 55 -6.85 20.14 13.39
CA ASP A 55 -6.43 21.27 12.55
C ASP A 55 -6.60 20.98 11.06
N SER A 56 -6.78 22.04 10.26
CA SER A 56 -6.86 21.96 8.80
C SER A 56 -5.87 22.94 8.18
N VAL A 57 -5.07 22.48 7.22
CA VAL A 57 -4.10 23.30 6.50
C VAL A 57 -4.44 23.30 5.02
N PHE A 58 -4.56 24.49 4.43
CA PHE A 58 -4.85 24.67 3.01
C PHE A 58 -3.66 25.31 2.29
N ILE A 59 -3.14 24.60 1.29
CA ILE A 59 -2.16 25.10 0.34
C ILE A 59 -2.92 25.63 -0.87
N ASN A 60 -3.00 26.97 -0.99
CA ASN A 60 -3.71 27.68 -2.06
C ASN A 60 -2.76 28.33 -3.07
N SER A 61 -1.47 27.99 -3.00
CA SER A 61 -0.39 28.67 -3.70
C SER A 61 0.71 27.67 -4.08
N GLN A 62 1.76 28.12 -4.77
CA GLN A 62 2.97 27.34 -5.04
C GLN A 62 3.88 27.32 -3.81
N VAL A 63 4.00 26.17 -3.15
CA VAL A 63 4.77 25.99 -1.92
C VAL A 63 5.89 24.97 -2.09
N VAL A 64 7.09 25.36 -1.67
CA VAL A 64 8.25 24.46 -1.61
C VAL A 64 8.26 23.72 -0.29
N LEU A 65 8.12 22.39 -0.32
CA LEU A 65 8.25 21.52 0.84
C LEU A 65 9.74 21.38 1.22
N ASN A 66 10.23 22.31 2.03
CA ASN A 66 11.64 22.39 2.43
C ASN A 66 11.95 21.71 3.77
N ILE A 67 10.92 21.24 4.48
CA ILE A 67 11.02 20.44 5.71
C ILE A 67 10.08 19.22 5.63
N PRO A 68 10.36 18.12 6.36
CA PRO A 68 9.40 17.02 6.48
C PRO A 68 8.14 17.46 7.24
N ILE A 69 6.98 16.92 6.88
CA ILE A 69 5.72 17.20 7.57
C ILE A 69 4.98 15.92 7.96
N ALA A 70 4.35 15.93 9.13
CA ALA A 70 3.43 14.90 9.59
C ALA A 70 1.99 15.47 9.59
N VAL A 71 1.05 14.72 9.01
CA VAL A 71 -0.35 15.08 8.91
C VAL A 71 -1.15 14.21 9.88
N GLU A 72 -1.52 14.76 11.03
CA GLU A 72 -2.40 14.11 12.02
C GLU A 72 -3.84 14.68 11.95
N GLY A 73 -3.99 15.92 11.48
CA GLY A 73 -5.25 16.57 11.11
C GLY A 73 -5.53 16.47 9.61
N THR A 74 -5.85 17.57 8.95
CA THR A 74 -6.14 17.57 7.51
C THR A 74 -5.24 18.52 6.73
N LEU A 75 -4.70 18.04 5.60
CA LEU A 75 -3.94 18.83 4.63
C LEU A 75 -4.68 18.84 3.30
N PHE A 76 -5.02 20.03 2.82
CA PHE A 76 -5.63 20.27 1.52
C PHE A 76 -4.62 20.93 0.58
N ILE A 77 -4.39 20.33 -0.58
CA ILE A 77 -3.67 20.95 -1.69
C ILE A 77 -4.72 21.33 -2.73
N GLU A 78 -5.05 22.62 -2.81
CA GLU A 78 -6.15 23.09 -3.64
C GLU A 78 -5.84 23.00 -5.15
N LYS A 79 -6.91 23.02 -5.95
CA LYS A 79 -6.77 23.05 -7.42
C LYS A 79 -5.96 24.27 -7.86
N GLY A 80 -4.94 24.03 -8.69
CA GLY A 80 -4.02 25.07 -9.18
C GLY A 80 -2.91 25.44 -8.20
N ALA A 81 -2.91 24.89 -6.98
CA ALA A 81 -1.82 24.99 -6.03
C ALA A 81 -0.80 23.86 -6.24
N ALA A 82 0.36 23.98 -5.59
CA ALA A 82 1.33 22.90 -5.56
C ALA A 82 2.10 22.84 -4.24
N LEU A 83 2.44 21.62 -3.82
CA LEU A 83 3.34 21.36 -2.70
C LEU A 83 4.47 20.47 -3.19
N GLN A 84 5.65 21.06 -3.43
CA GLN A 84 6.73 20.38 -4.12
C GLN A 84 8.05 20.49 -3.36
N GLY A 85 8.75 19.38 -3.14
CA GLY A 85 10.08 19.44 -2.55
C GLY A 85 10.67 18.07 -2.21
N ASN A 86 11.99 18.04 -2.00
CA ASN A 86 12.73 16.83 -1.67
C ASN A 86 12.67 16.52 -0.17
N LYS A 87 11.45 16.43 0.39
CA LYS A 87 11.17 16.11 1.79
C LYS A 87 9.99 15.16 1.92
N GLU A 88 9.87 14.55 3.08
CA GLU A 88 8.88 13.50 3.36
C GLU A 88 7.54 14.09 3.83
N ILE A 89 6.46 13.46 3.41
CA ILE A 89 5.14 13.60 4.03
C ILE A 89 4.76 12.28 4.67
N ARG A 90 4.37 12.33 5.95
CA ARG A 90 3.77 11.21 6.67
C ARG A 90 2.32 11.55 7.02
N VAL A 91 1.36 10.81 6.46
CA VAL A 91 -0.04 10.88 6.85
C VAL A 91 -0.29 9.85 7.96
N ALA A 92 -0.51 10.32 9.18
CA ALA A 92 -0.76 9.47 10.34
C ALA A 92 -2.15 8.85 10.27
N LYS A 93 -2.45 7.87 11.13
CA LYS A 93 -3.74 7.15 11.13
C LYS A 93 -4.99 8.04 11.22
N SER A 94 -4.94 9.15 11.94
CA SER A 94 -6.03 10.13 12.01
C SER A 94 -6.00 11.17 10.88
N GLY A 95 -4.90 11.19 10.13
CA GLY A 95 -4.61 12.19 9.12
C GLY A 95 -5.41 11.99 7.84
N LEU A 96 -5.72 13.12 7.20
CA LEU A 96 -6.33 13.18 5.89
C LEU A 96 -5.52 14.10 4.98
N LEU A 97 -5.11 13.60 3.82
CA LEU A 97 -4.53 14.40 2.74
C LEU A 97 -5.50 14.45 1.56
N GLU A 98 -5.94 15.65 1.19
CA GLU A 98 -6.81 15.94 0.06
C GLU A 98 -5.96 16.63 -1.03
N ASN A 99 -5.53 15.88 -2.05
CA ASN A 99 -4.68 16.40 -3.11
C ASN A 99 -5.46 16.66 -4.40
N LYS A 100 -5.77 17.94 -4.65
CA LYS A 100 -6.40 18.45 -5.89
C LYS A 100 -5.44 19.28 -6.74
N GLY A 101 -4.22 19.49 -6.25
CA GLY A 101 -3.13 20.21 -6.91
C GLY A 101 -1.95 19.29 -7.26
N ASN A 102 -0.81 19.89 -7.58
CA ASN A 102 0.40 19.15 -7.91
C ASN A 102 1.25 18.92 -6.65
N THR A 103 1.40 17.66 -6.25
CA THR A 103 2.22 17.31 -5.08
C THR A 103 3.40 16.46 -5.50
N VAL A 104 4.61 16.89 -5.15
CA VAL A 104 5.86 16.16 -5.41
C VAL A 104 6.68 16.14 -4.12
N VAL A 105 6.94 14.94 -3.59
CA VAL A 105 7.61 14.74 -2.30
C VAL A 105 8.78 13.78 -2.47
N LYS A 106 9.71 13.74 -1.52
CA LYS A 106 10.78 12.71 -1.54
C LYS A 106 10.22 11.33 -1.27
N ARG A 107 9.41 11.21 -0.21
CA ARG A 107 8.82 9.98 0.30
C ARG A 107 7.42 10.27 0.81
N LEU A 108 6.52 9.32 0.63
CA LEU A 108 5.16 9.38 1.15
C LEU A 108 4.92 8.14 2.01
N SER A 109 4.60 8.36 3.29
CA SER A 109 4.14 7.30 4.19
C SER A 109 2.68 7.56 4.56
N ASN A 110 1.81 6.57 4.42
CA ASN A 110 0.38 6.70 4.69
C ASN A 110 -0.12 5.59 5.62
N GLU A 111 -0.57 5.99 6.81
CA GLU A 111 -1.35 5.16 7.73
C GLU A 111 -2.82 5.62 7.84
N GLY A 112 -3.12 6.81 7.30
CA GLY A 112 -4.43 7.45 7.36
C GLY A 112 -5.18 7.35 6.05
N LYS A 113 -5.70 8.49 5.57
CA LYS A 113 -6.44 8.57 4.32
C LYS A 113 -5.83 9.61 3.37
N ILE A 114 -5.69 9.23 2.11
CA ILE A 114 -5.30 10.12 1.02
C ILE A 114 -6.39 10.07 -0.05
N ASN A 115 -6.89 11.22 -0.45
CA ASN A 115 -7.70 11.36 -1.66
C ASN A 115 -6.85 12.12 -2.69
N ASN A 116 -6.57 11.49 -3.82
CA ASN A 116 -5.80 12.09 -4.90
C ASN A 116 -6.66 12.27 -6.14
N GLU A 117 -6.88 13.53 -6.52
CA GLU A 117 -7.66 13.97 -7.68
C GLU A 117 -6.78 14.60 -8.77
N LEU A 118 -5.46 14.69 -8.58
CA LEU A 118 -4.52 15.18 -9.59
C LEU A 118 -3.20 14.39 -9.58
N ILE A 119 -2.06 15.07 -9.42
CA ILE A 119 -0.72 14.43 -9.44
C ILE A 119 -0.20 14.36 -8.01
N LEU A 120 0.09 13.12 -7.58
CA LEU A 120 0.77 12.83 -6.33
C LEU A 120 2.02 12.00 -6.62
N GLU A 121 3.19 12.63 -6.56
CA GLU A 121 4.47 11.98 -6.83
C GLU A 121 5.32 11.89 -5.56
N ALA A 122 5.82 10.70 -5.26
CA ALA A 122 6.93 10.49 -4.36
C ALA A 122 8.16 10.08 -5.17
N MET A 123 9.22 10.90 -5.17
CA MET A 123 10.45 10.69 -5.93
C MET A 123 11.14 9.35 -5.58
N MET A 124 10.90 8.81 -4.39
CA MET A 124 11.40 7.52 -3.96
C MET A 124 10.23 6.55 -3.73
N GLU A 125 9.71 6.50 -2.50
CA GLU A 125 8.79 5.45 -2.08
C GLU A 125 7.44 6.01 -1.66
N VAL A 126 6.41 5.25 -1.98
CA VAL A 126 5.08 5.35 -1.38
C VAL A 126 4.91 4.12 -0.50
N ASP A 127 4.84 4.30 0.82
CA ASP A 127 4.53 3.26 1.80
C ASP A 127 3.11 3.45 2.32
N ASN A 128 2.23 2.51 2.02
CA ASN A 128 0.81 2.59 2.33
C ASN A 128 0.38 1.43 3.24
N SER A 129 -0.08 1.76 4.43
CA SER A 129 -0.84 0.89 5.34
C SER A 129 -2.24 1.43 5.65
N GLY A 130 -2.54 2.66 5.20
CA GLY A 130 -3.85 3.31 5.24
C GLY A 130 -4.65 3.12 3.96
N VAL A 131 -5.46 4.12 3.61
CA VAL A 131 -6.28 4.16 2.38
C VAL A 131 -5.80 5.25 1.45
N ILE A 132 -5.58 4.92 0.18
CA ILE A 132 -5.42 5.89 -0.91
C ILE A 132 -6.59 5.71 -1.86
N ASN A 133 -7.44 6.73 -1.99
CA ASN A 133 -8.44 6.83 -3.04
C ASN A 133 -7.87 7.72 -4.15
N ASN A 134 -7.48 7.11 -5.26
CA ASN A 134 -6.84 7.77 -6.39
C ASN A 134 -7.82 7.77 -7.57
N THR A 135 -8.27 8.94 -7.99
CA THR A 135 -9.06 9.13 -9.22
C THR A 135 -8.22 9.69 -10.36
N ALA A 136 -6.94 9.95 -10.11
CA ALA A 136 -6.00 10.53 -11.06
C ALA A 136 -4.69 9.72 -11.07
N THR A 137 -3.53 10.34 -10.80
CA THR A 137 -2.24 9.65 -10.91
C THR A 137 -1.39 9.76 -9.65
N THR A 138 -0.93 8.60 -9.17
CA THR A 138 0.08 8.50 -8.11
C THR A 138 1.35 7.86 -8.66
N PHE A 139 2.50 8.50 -8.44
CA PHE A 139 3.82 8.02 -8.88
C PHE A 139 4.73 7.71 -7.69
N ALA A 140 5.35 6.54 -7.70
CA ALA A 140 6.48 6.17 -6.86
C ALA A 140 7.74 6.06 -7.73
N GLY A 141 8.70 6.95 -7.52
CA GLY A 141 9.94 7.01 -8.30
C GLY A 141 10.89 5.83 -8.08
N SER A 142 10.64 5.00 -7.07
CA SER A 142 11.26 3.68 -6.90
C SER A 142 10.24 2.61 -6.55
N THR A 143 9.56 2.73 -5.40
CA THR A 143 8.80 1.60 -4.83
C THR A 143 7.43 2.02 -4.34
N LEU A 144 6.40 1.29 -4.76
CA LEU A 144 5.06 1.34 -4.19
C LEU A 144 4.89 0.13 -3.26
N LEU A 145 4.88 0.38 -1.95
CA LEU A 145 4.64 -0.62 -0.91
C LEU A 145 3.19 -0.47 -0.43
N ASN A 146 2.37 -1.49 -0.62
CA ASN A 146 1.07 -1.60 0.03
C ASN A 146 1.16 -2.69 1.12
N LYS A 147 1.16 -2.30 2.40
CA LYS A 147 1.37 -3.16 3.57
C LYS A 147 0.08 -3.29 4.37
N GLY A 148 -0.91 -3.97 3.79
CA GLY A 148 -2.22 -4.16 4.42
C GLY A 148 -3.13 -2.94 4.29
N GLY A 149 -2.71 -1.96 3.49
CA GLY A 149 -3.51 -0.80 3.13
C GLY A 149 -4.41 -1.08 1.92
N VAL A 150 -5.21 -0.07 1.59
CA VAL A 150 -6.15 -0.08 0.48
C VAL A 150 -5.68 0.92 -0.57
N LEU A 151 -5.49 0.45 -1.79
CA LEU A 151 -5.39 1.30 -2.98
C LEU A 151 -6.71 1.19 -3.72
N ASP A 152 -7.46 2.28 -3.80
CA ASP A 152 -8.78 2.34 -4.39
C ASP A 152 -8.91 3.57 -5.30
N GLY A 153 -10.07 3.72 -5.91
CA GLY A 153 -10.46 4.89 -6.69
C GLY A 153 -11.08 4.53 -8.05
N ASP A 154 -11.85 5.46 -8.59
CA ASP A 154 -12.54 5.30 -9.87
C ASP A 154 -11.56 5.65 -11.02
N LYS A 155 -10.94 4.62 -11.62
CA LYS A 155 -10.04 4.73 -12.80
C LYS A 155 -8.69 5.42 -12.56
N GLY A 156 -8.29 5.62 -11.31
CA GLY A 156 -6.97 6.13 -11.02
C GLY A 156 -5.85 5.16 -11.38
N SER A 157 -4.69 5.72 -11.67
CA SER A 157 -3.48 4.97 -12.01
C SER A 157 -2.39 5.17 -10.97
N TYR A 158 -1.76 4.07 -10.57
CA TYR A 158 -0.58 4.04 -9.73
C TYR A 158 0.60 3.57 -10.58
N PHE A 159 1.71 4.31 -10.52
CA PHE A 159 2.93 3.96 -11.22
C PHE A 159 4.06 3.78 -10.22
N SER A 160 4.87 2.75 -10.40
CA SER A 160 6.12 2.54 -9.67
C SER A 160 7.26 2.35 -10.64
N ASN A 161 8.36 3.07 -10.48
CA ASN A 161 9.47 2.98 -11.41
C ASN A 161 10.28 1.68 -11.28
N ASN A 162 10.35 1.07 -10.09
CA ASN A 162 11.16 -0.13 -9.88
C ASN A 162 10.33 -1.32 -9.40
N THR A 163 9.49 -1.15 -8.37
CA THR A 163 8.83 -2.31 -7.73
C THR A 163 7.49 -1.96 -7.12
N VAL A 164 6.51 -2.84 -7.28
CA VAL A 164 5.26 -2.85 -6.52
C VAL A 164 5.27 -4.03 -5.57
N ILE A 165 5.08 -3.78 -4.26
CA ILE A 165 5.07 -4.82 -3.23
C ILE A 165 3.74 -4.75 -2.48
N ALA A 166 3.03 -5.87 -2.43
CA ALA A 166 1.78 -6.00 -1.69
C ALA A 166 1.91 -7.04 -0.57
N SER A 167 1.47 -6.72 0.65
CA SER A 167 1.28 -7.74 1.68
C SER A 167 -0.01 -8.54 1.45
N PRO A 168 -0.16 -9.75 2.04
CA PRO A 168 -1.35 -10.58 1.85
C PRO A 168 -2.69 -9.91 2.20
N ASN A 169 -2.68 -8.93 3.10
CA ASN A 169 -3.89 -8.21 3.54
C ASN A 169 -4.16 -6.93 2.75
N SER A 170 -3.39 -6.68 1.68
CA SER A 170 -3.52 -5.49 0.86
C SER A 170 -4.75 -5.59 -0.04
N ILE A 171 -5.47 -4.47 -0.18
CA ILE A 171 -6.68 -4.41 -1.01
C ILE A 171 -6.40 -3.50 -2.21
N TYR A 172 -6.78 -3.97 -3.39
CA TYR A 172 -6.80 -3.20 -4.64
C TYR A 172 -8.25 -3.05 -5.08
N GLY A 173 -8.68 -1.81 -5.33
CA GLY A 173 -9.98 -1.49 -5.89
C GLY A 173 -10.18 -2.14 -7.26
N LYS A 174 -11.44 -2.36 -7.66
CA LYS A 174 -11.75 -3.05 -8.91
C LYS A 174 -11.39 -2.24 -10.16
N ASP A 175 -11.36 -0.93 -10.04
CA ASP A 175 -11.25 0.01 -11.16
C ASP A 175 -9.94 0.80 -11.15
N ILE A 176 -8.93 0.37 -10.41
CA ILE A 176 -7.61 1.02 -10.42
C ILE A 176 -6.64 0.30 -11.36
N ASN A 177 -5.71 1.06 -11.93
CA ASN A 177 -4.58 0.51 -12.67
C ASN A 177 -3.31 0.64 -11.85
N VAL A 178 -2.51 -0.42 -11.78
CA VAL A 178 -1.22 -0.41 -11.10
C VAL A 178 -0.15 -0.85 -12.10
N PHE A 179 0.78 0.04 -12.39
CA PHE A 179 1.84 -0.14 -13.37
C PHE A 179 3.20 -0.14 -12.68
N GLN A 180 4.04 -1.08 -13.05
CA GLN A 180 5.46 -1.06 -12.74
C GLN A 180 6.22 -0.76 -14.03
N ALA A 181 7.11 0.23 -14.01
CA ALA A 181 8.05 0.44 -15.09
C ALA A 181 9.11 -0.67 -15.02
N SER A 182 8.96 -1.69 -15.86
CA SER A 182 10.10 -2.55 -16.18
C SER A 182 11.06 -1.73 -17.03
N PHE A 183 12.37 -1.80 -16.75
CA PHE A 183 13.39 -1.17 -17.58
C PHE A 183 13.08 -1.42 -19.06
N THR A 184 12.78 -0.34 -19.78
CA THR A 184 12.70 -0.34 -21.24
C THR A 184 14.13 -0.52 -21.77
N ASN A 185 14.51 -1.76 -22.04
CA ASN A 185 15.39 -2.05 -23.16
C ASN A 185 14.48 -2.63 -24.27
N PRO A 186 14.41 -1.99 -25.46
CA PRO A 186 13.39 -2.31 -26.45
C PRO A 186 13.83 -3.54 -27.25
N ALA A 187 13.09 -4.66 -27.15
CA ALA A 187 12.97 -5.73 -28.17
C ALA A 187 12.48 -7.08 -27.59
N VAL A 188 11.59 -7.09 -26.62
CA VAL A 188 10.87 -8.33 -26.27
C VAL A 188 9.39 -8.03 -26.37
N GLN A 189 8.70 -8.75 -27.25
CA GLN A 189 7.24 -8.79 -27.25
C GLN A 189 6.80 -9.01 -25.82
N ILE A 190 6.05 -8.05 -25.28
CA ILE A 190 5.39 -8.21 -23.99
C ILE A 190 4.41 -9.36 -24.20
N ASP A 191 4.75 -10.53 -23.66
CA ASP A 191 3.82 -11.64 -23.59
C ASP A 191 2.67 -11.17 -22.69
N GLU A 192 1.45 -11.20 -23.20
CA GLU A 192 0.25 -10.62 -22.57
C GLU A 192 -0.23 -11.47 -21.36
N SER A 193 0.67 -11.83 -20.45
CA SER A 193 0.32 -12.65 -19.30
C SER A 193 -0.42 -11.82 -18.24
N ILE A 194 -1.62 -12.27 -17.85
CA ILE A 194 -2.40 -11.67 -16.77
C ILE A 194 -1.95 -12.26 -15.43
N TYR A 195 -1.66 -11.41 -14.44
CA TYR A 195 -1.32 -11.86 -13.09
C TYR A 195 -2.57 -12.29 -12.30
N CYS A 196 -2.61 -13.54 -11.84
CA CYS A 196 -3.71 -14.07 -11.04
C CYS A 196 -3.47 -13.87 -9.54
N ASN A 197 -4.52 -13.47 -8.82
CA ASN A 197 -4.52 -13.50 -7.36
C ASN A 197 -4.71 -14.95 -6.90
N ALA A 198 -3.65 -15.55 -6.39
CA ALA A 198 -3.61 -16.94 -5.96
C ALA A 198 -2.67 -17.11 -4.77
N SER A 199 -3.01 -18.02 -3.87
CA SER A 199 -2.03 -18.50 -2.90
C SER A 199 -1.26 -19.67 -3.48
N LEU A 200 0.07 -19.60 -3.35
CA LEU A 200 0.98 -20.70 -3.62
C LEU A 200 1.54 -21.16 -2.28
N ASN A 201 1.17 -22.36 -1.87
CA ASN A 201 1.67 -22.99 -0.66
C ASN A 201 2.53 -24.18 -1.04
N VAL A 202 3.68 -24.31 -0.41
CA VAL A 202 4.61 -25.37 -0.72
C VAL A 202 4.97 -26.12 0.55
N VAL A 203 4.71 -27.43 0.56
CA VAL A 203 4.87 -28.30 1.71
C VAL A 203 5.70 -29.53 1.36
N ALA A 204 6.48 -30.04 2.31
CA ALA A 204 7.14 -31.33 2.14
C ALA A 204 6.09 -32.45 1.99
N GLY A 205 6.18 -33.23 0.92
CA GLY A 205 5.36 -34.42 0.74
C GLY A 205 6.05 -35.72 1.17
N GLY A 206 7.35 -35.68 1.46
CA GLY A 206 8.17 -36.84 1.80
C GLY A 206 9.66 -36.52 1.71
N SER A 207 10.52 -37.53 1.88
CA SER A 207 11.98 -37.35 1.84
C SER A 207 12.55 -36.91 0.49
N ASP A 208 11.79 -37.12 -0.59
CA ASP A 208 12.18 -36.90 -1.98
C ASP A 208 11.10 -36.16 -2.79
N LYS A 209 10.11 -35.54 -2.12
CA LYS A 209 9.05 -34.81 -2.82
C LYS A 209 8.57 -33.56 -2.12
N VAL A 210 8.22 -32.57 -2.94
CA VAL A 210 7.51 -31.34 -2.57
C VAL A 210 6.11 -31.40 -3.16
N LEU A 211 5.13 -30.95 -2.37
CA LEU A 211 3.77 -30.71 -2.83
C LEU A 211 3.57 -29.20 -2.93
N VAL A 212 3.11 -28.76 -4.09
CA VAL A 212 2.79 -27.37 -4.37
C VAL A 212 1.28 -27.26 -4.50
N GLU A 213 0.65 -26.67 -3.50
CA GLU A 213 -0.77 -26.37 -3.47
C GLU A 213 -1.00 -24.96 -3.99
N ILE A 214 -1.90 -24.86 -4.97
CA ILE A 214 -2.28 -23.61 -5.60
C ILE A 214 -3.75 -23.40 -5.29
N THR A 215 -4.13 -22.27 -4.71
CA THR A 215 -5.54 -21.93 -4.49
C THR A 215 -5.88 -20.59 -5.13
N SER A 216 -6.84 -20.61 -6.06
CA SER A 216 -7.39 -19.42 -6.71
C SER A 216 -8.77 -19.71 -7.30
N THR A 217 -9.68 -18.74 -7.21
CA THR A 217 -11.00 -18.85 -7.85
C THR A 217 -10.91 -18.91 -9.37
N SER A 218 -9.84 -18.36 -9.97
CA SER A 218 -9.61 -18.34 -11.42
C SER A 218 -9.11 -19.67 -11.99
N LEU A 219 -8.61 -20.60 -11.17
CA LEU A 219 -8.06 -21.88 -11.64
C LEU A 219 -9.07 -22.73 -12.41
N LYS A 220 -10.35 -22.68 -12.04
CA LYS A 220 -11.42 -23.45 -12.70
C LYS A 220 -11.60 -23.13 -14.18
N ASN A 221 -11.08 -21.99 -14.63
CA ASN A 221 -11.19 -21.53 -16.02
C ASN A 221 -9.91 -21.82 -16.82
N MET A 222 -8.93 -22.49 -16.22
CA MET A 222 -7.64 -22.78 -16.84
C MET A 222 -7.67 -24.19 -17.45
N GLU A 223 -7.34 -24.28 -18.73
CA GLU A 223 -7.20 -25.55 -19.43
C GLU A 223 -5.92 -26.27 -19.02
N THR A 224 -4.86 -25.50 -18.75
CA THR A 224 -3.55 -26.02 -18.40
C THR A 224 -2.93 -25.20 -17.29
N VAL A 225 -2.38 -25.88 -16.29
CA VAL A 225 -1.61 -25.28 -15.20
C VAL A 225 -0.28 -26.00 -15.11
N ILE A 226 0.82 -25.25 -15.18
CA ILE A 226 2.19 -25.73 -15.24
C ILE A 226 2.93 -25.29 -13.98
N LEU A 227 3.48 -26.26 -13.25
CA LEU A 227 4.46 -26.01 -12.20
C LEU A 227 5.84 -25.91 -12.80
N GLU A 228 6.53 -24.82 -12.51
CA GLU A 228 7.90 -24.58 -12.93
C GLU A 228 8.80 -24.43 -11.71
N LYS A 229 10.04 -24.92 -11.84
CA LYS A 229 11.08 -24.89 -10.80
C LYS A 229 12.33 -24.18 -11.29
N SER A 230 12.98 -23.44 -10.40
CA SER A 230 14.31 -22.86 -10.61
C SER A 230 15.21 -23.07 -9.38
N ILE A 231 16.52 -23.24 -9.63
CA ILE A 231 17.55 -23.31 -8.58
C ILE A 231 18.22 -21.95 -8.34
N ASP A 232 18.10 -21.01 -9.28
CA ASP A 232 18.76 -19.70 -9.26
C ASP A 232 17.77 -18.52 -9.20
N GLY A 233 16.47 -18.82 -9.29
CA GLY A 233 15.39 -17.83 -9.35
C GLY A 233 15.37 -17.04 -10.66
N LYS A 234 16.05 -17.51 -11.71
CA LYS A 234 16.11 -16.86 -13.03
C LYS A 234 15.62 -17.78 -14.14
N ILE A 235 16.15 -18.99 -14.20
CA ILE A 235 15.79 -19.95 -15.25
C ILE A 235 14.86 -20.99 -14.65
N PHE A 236 13.63 -21.04 -15.18
CA PHE A 236 12.57 -21.93 -14.74
C PHE A 236 12.35 -23.06 -15.75
N TYR A 237 12.17 -24.26 -15.23
CA TYR A 237 11.90 -25.47 -16.01
C TYR A 237 10.58 -26.08 -15.55
N LYS A 238 9.77 -26.52 -16.49
CA LYS A 238 8.55 -27.29 -16.22
C LYS A 238 8.89 -28.57 -15.46
N VAL A 239 8.19 -28.80 -14.35
CA VAL A 239 8.31 -30.02 -13.53
C VAL A 239 7.01 -30.81 -13.42
N ALA A 240 5.87 -30.13 -13.49
CA ALA A 240 4.57 -30.78 -13.52
C ALA A 240 3.57 -29.97 -14.34
N GLU A 241 2.49 -30.61 -14.76
CA GLU A 241 1.39 -30.01 -15.49
C GLU A 241 0.10 -30.76 -15.15
N ALA A 242 -0.98 -30.02 -14.96
CA ALA A 242 -2.30 -30.59 -14.82
C ALA A 242 -3.37 -29.63 -15.33
N LYS A 243 -4.57 -30.17 -15.56
CA LYS A 243 -5.78 -29.38 -15.72
C LYS A 243 -6.36 -29.06 -14.34
N ALA A 244 -6.78 -27.82 -14.15
CA ALA A 244 -7.47 -27.43 -12.93
C ALA A 244 -8.96 -27.68 -13.06
N GLU A 245 -9.47 -28.66 -12.30
CA GLU A 245 -10.92 -28.92 -12.22
C GLU A 245 -11.59 -28.14 -11.10
N ASN A 246 -10.80 -27.63 -10.15
CA ASN A 246 -11.25 -26.99 -8.93
C ASN A 246 -10.48 -25.68 -8.66
N SER A 247 -10.93 -24.94 -7.63
CA SER A 247 -10.24 -23.72 -7.18
C SER A 247 -8.98 -24.00 -6.38
N THR A 248 -8.67 -25.27 -6.15
CA THR A 248 -7.42 -25.74 -5.53
C THR A 248 -6.84 -26.84 -6.41
N LEU A 249 -5.54 -26.76 -6.68
CA LEU A 249 -4.79 -27.76 -7.43
C LEU A 249 -3.52 -28.11 -6.66
N LEU A 250 -3.23 -29.40 -6.58
CA LEU A 250 -2.01 -29.92 -5.96
C LEU A 250 -1.12 -30.50 -7.06
N LEU A 251 0.10 -29.99 -7.17
CA LEU A 251 1.13 -30.47 -8.10
C LEU A 251 2.31 -31.01 -7.30
N GLU A 252 2.95 -32.06 -7.80
CA GLU A 252 4.08 -32.71 -7.14
C GLU A 252 5.38 -32.48 -7.93
N ASP A 253 6.48 -32.23 -7.22
CA ASP A 253 7.83 -32.24 -7.76
C ASP A 253 8.70 -33.24 -6.98
N ARG A 254 9.39 -34.13 -7.71
CA ARG A 254 10.35 -35.06 -7.11
C ARG A 254 11.67 -34.32 -6.92
N ILE A 255 12.05 -34.12 -5.66
CA ILE A 255 13.23 -33.35 -5.28
C ILE A 255 14.48 -34.07 -5.79
N ALA A 256 15.30 -33.35 -6.53
CA ALA A 256 16.71 -33.69 -6.72
C ALA A 256 17.54 -32.71 -5.88
N MET A 257 17.99 -33.19 -4.71
CA MET A 257 19.06 -32.63 -3.86
C MET A 257 18.77 -31.38 -3.00
N GLU A 258 19.57 -31.28 -1.93
CA GLU A 258 19.64 -30.22 -0.91
C GLU A 258 19.96 -28.85 -1.53
N ASN A 259 18.95 -27.99 -1.72
CA ASN A 259 19.13 -26.61 -2.15
C ASN A 259 17.91 -25.74 -1.85
N THR A 260 18.09 -24.42 -1.96
CA THR A 260 16.97 -23.47 -2.08
C THR A 260 16.38 -23.56 -3.48
N LEU A 261 15.06 -23.77 -3.56
CA LEU A 261 14.30 -23.90 -4.80
C LEU A 261 13.26 -22.78 -4.92
N TRP A 262 13.06 -22.31 -6.13
CA TRP A 262 12.02 -21.36 -6.50
C TRP A 262 10.95 -22.10 -7.31
N TYR A 263 9.69 -21.90 -6.97
CA TYR A 263 8.57 -22.43 -7.73
C TYR A 263 7.69 -21.30 -8.25
N ARG A 264 7.16 -21.44 -9.46
CA ARG A 264 6.13 -20.54 -10.00
C ARG A 264 5.11 -21.34 -10.78
N ILE A 265 3.96 -20.72 -11.03
CA ILE A 265 2.90 -21.31 -11.85
C ILE A 265 2.62 -20.44 -13.07
N SER A 266 2.56 -21.11 -14.22
CA SER A 266 2.00 -20.57 -15.46
C SER A 266 0.73 -21.33 -15.79
N ALA A 267 -0.36 -20.64 -16.11
CA ALA A 267 -1.61 -21.27 -16.56
C ALA A 267 -2.06 -20.73 -17.90
N TYR A 268 -2.83 -21.52 -18.64
CA TYR A 268 -3.39 -21.16 -19.93
C TYR A 268 -4.89 -21.43 -19.92
N ASP A 269 -5.68 -20.48 -20.42
CA ASP A 269 -7.11 -20.70 -20.65
C ASP A 269 -7.37 -21.42 -21.98
N LEU A 270 -8.65 -21.71 -22.26
CA LEU A 270 -9.10 -22.35 -23.51
C LEU A 270 -8.75 -21.56 -24.78
N SER A 271 -8.50 -20.25 -24.67
CA SER A 271 -8.09 -19.41 -25.79
C SER A 271 -6.58 -19.39 -26.01
N GLY A 272 -5.82 -20.09 -25.16
CA GLY A 272 -4.35 -20.11 -25.18
C GLY A 272 -3.73 -18.88 -24.51
N LYS A 273 -4.52 -18.05 -23.82
CA LYS A 273 -3.99 -16.88 -23.11
C LYS A 273 -3.28 -17.32 -21.85
N GLN A 274 -2.06 -16.81 -21.65
CA GLN A 274 -1.24 -17.14 -20.48
C GLN A 274 -1.61 -16.27 -19.26
N TYR A 275 -1.54 -16.89 -18.09
CA TYR A 275 -1.71 -16.28 -16.79
C TYR A 275 -0.52 -16.66 -15.90
N GLN A 276 0.04 -15.69 -15.18
CA GLN A 276 1.14 -15.92 -14.25
C GLN A 276 0.65 -15.76 -12.81
N PHE A 277 1.21 -16.58 -11.93
CA PHE A 277 0.87 -16.62 -10.51
C PHE A 277 2.09 -16.20 -9.69
N PRO A 278 1.91 -15.83 -8.40
CA PRO A 278 3.04 -15.53 -7.52
C PRO A 278 4.04 -16.68 -7.45
N GLU A 279 5.34 -16.37 -7.36
CA GLU A 279 6.37 -17.36 -7.12
C GLU A 279 6.56 -17.59 -5.62
N ALA A 280 6.92 -18.81 -5.25
CA ALA A 280 7.23 -19.19 -3.88
C ALA A 280 8.68 -19.67 -3.76
N LEU A 281 9.38 -19.15 -2.75
CA LEU A 281 10.69 -19.64 -2.33
C LEU A 281 10.53 -20.79 -1.32
N VAL A 282 11.28 -21.86 -1.52
CA VAL A 282 11.32 -23.02 -0.63
C VAL A 282 12.76 -23.35 -0.31
N LYS A 283 13.11 -23.33 0.97
CA LYS A 283 14.38 -23.87 1.44
C LYS A 283 14.14 -25.28 1.95
N ILE A 284 14.75 -26.26 1.28
CA ILE A 284 14.74 -27.65 1.73
C ILE A 284 15.99 -27.84 2.60
N SER A 285 15.81 -27.96 3.91
CA SER A 285 16.87 -28.38 4.84
C SER A 285 16.61 -29.79 5.35
N ASP A 286 17.68 -30.51 5.67
CA ASP A 286 17.65 -31.93 6.01
C ASP A 286 16.50 -32.33 6.95
N LYS A 287 15.65 -33.21 6.41
CA LYS A 287 14.83 -34.24 7.10
C LYS A 287 13.69 -33.86 8.06
N SER A 288 13.15 -32.64 8.09
CA SER A 288 11.76 -32.46 8.61
C SER A 288 11.16 -31.06 8.50
N GLU A 289 11.94 -30.04 8.16
CA GLU A 289 11.44 -28.66 8.24
C GLU A 289 11.38 -28.00 6.86
N THR A 290 10.15 -27.77 6.39
CA THR A 290 9.87 -26.83 5.31
C THR A 290 9.60 -25.47 5.94
N LEU A 291 10.52 -24.52 5.78
CA LEU A 291 10.22 -23.11 6.04
C LEU A 291 9.52 -22.56 4.80
N SER A 292 8.20 -22.41 4.88
CA SER A 292 7.45 -21.70 3.84
C SER A 292 7.49 -20.19 4.10
N MET A 293 7.40 -19.44 3.00
CA MET A 293 7.13 -18.01 2.86
C MET A 293 8.31 -17.12 2.46
N LEU A 294 8.32 -16.82 1.16
CA LEU A 294 8.30 -15.46 0.63
C LEU A 294 7.66 -15.54 -0.76
N ASN A 295 6.47 -14.97 -0.93
CA ASN A 295 5.93 -14.76 -2.28
C ASN A 295 6.80 -13.71 -2.94
N ARG A 296 7.52 -14.10 -4.00
CA ARG A 296 8.23 -13.19 -4.88
C ARG A 296 7.47 -13.18 -6.19
N ILE A 297 7.26 -12.02 -6.79
CA ILE A 297 6.96 -11.97 -8.22
C ILE A 297 8.30 -11.66 -8.85
N SER A 298 8.96 -12.64 -9.48
CA SER A 298 10.16 -12.36 -10.29
C SER A 298 9.71 -11.97 -11.70
N TYR A 299 10.33 -10.90 -12.19
CA TYR A 299 10.25 -10.44 -13.57
C TYR A 299 11.34 -11.11 -14.40
#